data_AF-A9KM31-F1
#
_entry.id   AF-A9KM31-F1
#
_cell.length_a   1.000
_cell.length_b   1.000
_cell.length_c   1.000
_cell.angle_alpha   90.00
_cell.angle_beta   90.00
_cell.angle_gamma   90.00
#
_symmetry.space_group_name_H-M   'P 1'
#
loop_
_entity.id
_entity.type
_entity.pdbx_description
1 polymer ?
#
loop_
_entity_poly.entity_id
_entity_poly.type
_entity_poly.pdbx_seq_one_letter_code
_entity_poly.pdbx_strand_id
1 'polypeptide(L)'
;MKNEEVVVISDDGTIKDCIGCFGCWLKPPGLCVLKDNYQTMGALLGATSSLLIISKCTYGTYSPFIRNVLDRSLPYIHPDFTKREGEIHHKLRF
;
A
#
# COMPACT_ATOMS: atom_id res chain seq x y z
N MET A 1 -3.53 27.68 8.04
CA MET A 1 -2.84 26.38 7.95
C MET A 1 -3.88 25.31 8.24
N LYS A 2 -4.16 24.40 7.30
CA LYS A 2 -5.02 23.24 7.59
C LYS A 2 -4.26 22.36 8.59
N ASN A 3 -4.93 21.87 9.63
CA ASN A 3 -4.35 20.82 10.46
C ASN A 3 -4.05 19.63 9.54
N GLU A 4 -2.77 19.31 9.35
CA GLU A 4 -2.37 18.11 8.63
C GLU A 4 -2.65 16.91 9.53
N GLU A 5 -3.61 16.08 9.14
CA GLU A 5 -3.91 14.83 9.81
C GLU A 5 -2.76 13.85 9.55
N VAL A 6 -2.04 13.47 10.60
CA VAL A 6 -0.92 12.52 10.52
C VAL A 6 -1.41 11.15 10.93
N VAL A 7 -1.34 10.18 10.01
CA VAL A 7 -1.60 8.77 10.30
C VAL A 7 -0.26 8.05 10.46
N VAL A 8 -0.03 7.44 11.62
CA VAL A 8 1.18 6.67 11.90
C VAL A 8 0.89 5.19 11.68
N ILE A 9 1.66 4.56 10.80
CA ILE A 9 1.62 3.11 10.57
C ILE A 9 2.85 2.48 11.22
N SER A 10 2.61 1.65 12.22
CA SER A 10 3.63 0.95 13.01
C SER A 10 3.16 -0.46 13.33
N ASP A 11 4.10 -1.36 13.59
CA ASP A 11 3.78 -2.74 13.92
C ASP A 11 2.96 -2.82 15.22
N ASP A 12 1.72 -3.30 15.10
CA ASP A 12 0.78 -3.53 16.19
C ASP A 12 0.64 -5.03 16.50
N GLY A 13 1.46 -5.88 15.86
CA GLY A 13 1.44 -7.33 16.00
C GLY A 13 0.33 -8.03 15.22
N THR A 14 -0.48 -7.31 14.42
CA THR A 14 -1.62 -7.90 13.70
C THR A 14 -1.37 -8.13 12.22
N ILE A 15 -0.32 -7.53 11.64
CA ILE A 15 -0.09 -7.58 10.20
C ILE A 15 0.19 -9.01 9.74
N LYS A 16 -0.56 -9.47 8.74
CA LYS A 16 -0.29 -10.74 8.05
C LYS A 16 0.58 -10.48 6.83
N ASP A 17 1.49 -11.42 6.55
CA ASP A 17 2.32 -11.34 5.35
C ASP A 17 1.48 -11.32 4.08
N CYS A 18 1.81 -10.40 3.17
CA CYS A 18 1.21 -10.38 1.85
C CYS A 18 1.57 -11.68 1.11
N ILE A 19 0.55 -12.46 0.75
CA ILE A 19 0.72 -13.77 0.09
C ILE A 19 0.68 -13.70 -1.44
N GLY A 20 0.71 -12.49 -2.03
CA GLY A 20 0.71 -12.33 -3.50
C GLY A 20 -0.56 -12.84 -4.19
N CYS A 21 -1.70 -12.89 -3.50
CA CYS A 21 -2.94 -13.45 -4.06
C CYS A 21 -3.67 -12.53 -5.05
N PHE A 22 -3.31 -11.23 -5.11
CA PHE A 22 -3.99 -10.18 -5.89
C PHE A 22 -5.50 -10.01 -5.58
N GLY A 23 -6.01 -10.61 -4.51
CA GLY A 23 -7.40 -10.46 -4.09
C GLY A 23 -7.80 -9.00 -3.84
N CYS A 24 -6.84 -8.17 -3.41
CA CYS A 24 -7.03 -6.73 -3.21
C CYS A 24 -7.36 -5.95 -4.50
N TRP A 25 -7.09 -6.50 -5.68
CA TRP A 25 -7.52 -5.92 -6.95
C TRP A 25 -8.94 -6.32 -7.35
N LEU A 26 -9.43 -7.46 -6.86
CA LEU A 26 -10.59 -8.14 -7.44
C LEU A 26 -11.77 -8.28 -6.47
N LYS A 27 -11.56 -8.60 -5.18
CA LYS A 27 -12.62 -9.09 -4.28
C LYS A 27 -12.35 -8.83 -2.78
N PRO A 28 -12.95 -7.79 -2.15
CA PRO A 28 -13.51 -6.59 -2.78
C PRO A 28 -12.38 -5.66 -3.27
N PRO A 29 -12.52 -5.04 -4.45
CA PRO A 29 -11.47 -4.16 -5.00
C PRO A 29 -11.10 -3.04 -4.04
N GLY A 30 -9.80 -2.78 -3.89
CA GLY A 30 -9.29 -1.73 -3.00
C GLY A 30 -9.03 -2.17 -1.55
N LEU A 31 -9.51 -3.36 -1.15
CA LEU A 31 -9.37 -3.88 0.22
C LEU A 31 -8.62 -5.21 0.22
N CYS A 32 -7.64 -5.36 1.12
CA CYS A 32 -6.95 -6.63 1.24
C CYS A 32 -7.84 -7.73 1.83
N VAL A 33 -7.72 -8.95 1.28
CA VAL A 33 -8.51 -10.12 1.70
C VAL A 33 -8.09 -10.67 3.07
N LEU A 34 -6.85 -10.43 3.51
CA LEU A 34 -6.44 -10.88 4.85
C LEU A 34 -6.99 -9.90 5.88
N LYS A 35 -7.88 -10.40 6.74
CA LYS A 35 -8.55 -9.63 7.80
C LYS A 35 -7.58 -9.30 8.94
N ASP A 36 -7.07 -8.09 8.93
CA ASP A 36 -6.15 -7.46 9.89
C ASP A 36 -6.27 -5.92 9.83
N ASN A 37 -5.51 -5.20 10.65
CA ASN A 37 -5.59 -3.72 10.71
C ASN A 37 -4.96 -3.02 9.48
N TYR A 38 -4.42 -3.76 8.51
CA TYR A 38 -3.71 -3.25 7.33
C TYR A 38 -4.49 -3.51 6.04
N GLN A 39 -5.78 -3.80 6.14
CA GLN A 39 -6.61 -4.09 4.96
C GLN A 39 -6.81 -2.90 4.04
N THR A 40 -6.77 -1.69 4.56
CA THR A 40 -7.09 -0.43 3.87
C THR A 40 -5.86 0.33 3.41
N MET A 41 -4.66 -0.26 3.48
CA MET A 41 -3.39 0.41 3.20
C MET A 41 -3.35 1.12 1.84
N GLY A 42 -3.91 0.51 0.78
CA GLY A 42 -3.95 1.17 -0.53
C GLY A 42 -4.82 2.44 -0.57
N ALA A 43 -5.94 2.46 0.18
CA ALA A 43 -6.81 3.63 0.29
C ALA A 43 -6.17 4.73 1.14
N LEU A 44 -5.51 4.35 2.24
CA LEU A 44 -4.72 5.28 3.06
C LEU A 44 -3.61 5.93 2.23
N LEU A 45 -2.87 5.13 1.45
CA LEU A 45 -1.85 5.65 0.54
C LEU A 45 -2.46 6.56 -0.54
N GLY A 46 -3.64 6.22 -1.07
CA GLY A 46 -4.36 7.03 -2.05
C GLY A 46 -4.82 8.40 -1.53
N ALA A 47 -5.15 8.49 -0.25
CA ALA A 47 -5.51 9.75 0.40
C ALA A 47 -4.30 10.58 0.86
N THR A 48 -3.08 10.05 0.71
CA THR A 48 -1.85 10.64 1.24
C THR A 48 -1.19 11.58 0.23
N SER A 49 -0.99 12.85 0.61
CA SER A 49 -0.22 13.82 -0.18
C SER A 49 1.29 13.77 0.09
N SER A 50 1.71 13.22 1.23
CA SER A 50 3.11 13.13 1.64
C SER A 50 3.36 11.87 2.47
N LEU A 51 4.34 11.06 2.05
CA LEU A 51 4.70 9.79 2.68
C LEU A 51 6.12 9.86 3.25
N LEU A 52 6.26 9.58 4.55
CA LEU A 52 7.55 9.40 5.22
C LEU A 52 7.72 7.93 5.61
N ILE A 53 8.77 7.29 5.11
CA ILE A 53 9.10 5.91 5.47
C ILE A 53 10.35 5.92 6.35
N ILE A 54 10.22 5.40 7.58
CA ILE A 54 11.34 5.18 8.49
C ILE A 54 11.55 3.68 8.62
N SER A 55 12.73 3.20 8.23
CA SER A 55 13.02 1.76 8.20
C SER A 55 14.48 1.46 8.50
N LYS A 56 14.72 0.36 9.22
CA LYS A 56 16.05 -0.24 9.29
C LYS A 56 16.40 -0.80 7.92
N CYS A 57 17.58 -0.45 7.41
CA CYS A 57 18.12 -1.07 6.20
C CYS A 57 18.44 -2.55 6.48
N THR A 58 17.68 -3.45 5.85
CA THR A 58 17.81 -4.90 5.96
C THR A 58 17.99 -5.46 4.56
N TYR A 59 19.07 -6.21 4.32
CA TYR A 59 19.43 -6.74 3.01
C TYR A 59 19.50 -5.69 1.88
N GLY A 60 19.92 -4.46 2.21
CA GLY A 60 20.00 -3.36 1.24
C GLY A 60 18.68 -2.67 0.92
N THR A 61 17.60 -2.97 1.65
CA THR A 61 16.27 -2.35 1.46
C THR A 61 15.52 -2.19 2.79
N TYR A 62 14.21 -1.97 2.74
CA TYR A 62 13.33 -1.86 3.90
C TYR A 62 13.37 -3.10 4.80
N SER A 63 13.15 -2.90 6.09
CA SER A 63 12.88 -3.97 7.04
C SER A 63 11.66 -4.82 6.62
N PRO A 64 11.58 -6.10 7.01
CA PRO A 64 10.49 -6.99 6.59
C PRO A 64 9.09 -6.43 6.87
N PHE A 65 8.87 -5.81 8.03
CA PHE A 65 7.60 -5.17 8.39
C PHE A 65 7.22 -4.06 7.40
N ILE A 66 8.14 -3.12 7.15
CA ILE A 66 7.89 -1.98 6.25
C ILE A 66 7.65 -2.46 4.82
N ARG A 67 8.42 -3.47 4.38
CA ARG A 67 8.20 -4.09 3.07
C ARG A 67 6.80 -4.70 2.97
N ASN A 68 6.36 -5.42 3.99
CA ASN A 68 5.03 -6.00 4.01
C ASN A 68 3.94 -4.91 3.95
N VAL A 69 4.05 -3.81 4.70
CA VAL A 69 3.12 -2.66 4.60
C VAL A 69 3.03 -2.12 3.17
N LEU A 70 4.16 -2.00 2.46
CA LEU A 70 4.18 -1.58 1.05
C LEU A 70 3.53 -2.61 0.13
N ASP A 71 3.81 -3.91 0.30
CA ASP A 71 3.17 -4.97 -0.49
C ASP A 71 1.65 -5.04 -0.23
N ARG A 72 1.20 -4.73 0.99
CA ARG A 72 -0.22 -4.58 1.38
C ARG A 72 -0.87 -3.32 0.79
N SER A 73 -0.08 -2.36 0.32
CA SER A 73 -0.53 -1.11 -0.31
C SER A 73 -0.75 -1.21 -1.82
N LEU A 74 -0.46 -2.38 -2.44
CA LEU A 74 -0.72 -2.67 -3.85
C LEU A 74 -2.08 -2.19 -4.40
N PRO A 75 -3.23 -2.29 -3.69
CA PRO A 75 -4.49 -1.82 -4.23
C PRO A 75 -4.57 -0.31 -4.53
N TYR A 76 -3.57 0.49 -4.14
CA TYR A 76 -3.43 1.90 -4.55
C TYR A 76 -3.46 2.08 -6.08
N ILE A 77 -2.94 1.09 -6.83
CA ILE A 77 -3.01 1.05 -8.29
C ILE A 77 -4.06 0.07 -8.78
N HIS A 78 -4.59 0.33 -9.98
CA HIS A 78 -5.52 -0.56 -10.67
C HIS A 78 -4.75 -1.67 -11.43
N PRO A 79 -5.30 -2.89 -11.55
CA PRO A 79 -4.70 -3.94 -12.39
C PRO A 79 -4.66 -3.60 -13.89
N ASP A 80 -5.39 -2.58 -14.32
CA ASP A 80 -5.45 -2.18 -15.73
C ASP A 80 -4.25 -1.30 -16.07
N PHE A 81 -3.82 -1.41 -17.31
CA PHE A 81 -2.80 -0.55 -17.87
C PHE A 81 -3.40 0.64 -18.63
N THR A 82 -2.60 1.69 -18.74
CA THR A 82 -2.82 2.85 -19.60
C THR A 82 -1.49 3.28 -20.21
N LYS A 83 -1.53 3.94 -21.36
CA LYS A 83 -0.34 4.48 -22.01
C LYS A 83 -0.19 5.96 -21.64
N ARG A 84 0.95 6.35 -21.09
CA ARG A 84 1.28 7.74 -20.74
C ARG A 84 2.63 8.07 -21.34
N GLU A 85 2.70 9.12 -22.16
CA GLU A 85 3.95 9.59 -22.76
C GLU A 85 4.77 8.50 -23.50
N GLY A 86 4.10 7.50 -24.06
CA GLY A 86 4.77 6.40 -24.76
C GLY A 86 4.98 5.14 -23.92
N GLU A 87 4.86 5.22 -22.60
CA GLU A 87 5.13 4.14 -21.65
C GLU A 87 3.86 3.46 -21.14
N ILE A 88 3.98 2.22 -20.68
CA ILE A 88 2.89 1.48 -20.04
C ILE A 88 2.93 1.72 -18.53
N HIS A 89 1.84 2.26 -18.01
CA HIS A 89 1.64 2.55 -16.60
C HIS A 89 0.39 1.84 -16.10
N HIS A 90 0.33 1.50 -14.81
CA HIS A 90 -0.94 1.13 -14.20
C HIS A 90 -1.87 2.35 -14.13
N LYS A 91 -3.18 2.15 -14.30
CA LYS A 91 -4.16 3.19 -13.95
C LYS A 91 -4.11 3.40 -12.43
N LEU A 92 -4.32 4.64 -11.99
CA LEU A 92 -4.52 4.92 -10.56
C LEU A 92 -5.88 4.39 -10.13
N ARG A 93 -6.00 3.87 -8.89
CA ARG A 93 -7.29 3.51 -8.32
C ARG A 93 -7.94 4.68 -7.59
N PHE A 94 -7.12 5.43 -6.85
CA PHE A 94 -7.52 6.60 -6.06
C PHE A 94 -6.97 7.87 -6.70
#